data_AF-A0A1F3X7X5-F1
#
_entry.id   AF-A0A1F3X7X5-F1
#
_cell.length_a   1.000
_cell.length_b   1.000
_cell.length_c   1.000
_cell.angle_alpha   90.00
_cell.angle_beta   90.00
_cell.angle_gamma   90.00
#
_symmetry.space_group_name_H-M   'P 1'
#
loop_
_entity.id
_entity.type
_entity.pdbx_description
1 polymer ?
#
loop_
_entity_poly.entity_id
_entity_poly.type
_entity_poly.pdbx_seq_one_letter_code
_entity_poly.pdbx_strand_id
1 'polypeptide(L)'
;MALEGKNDVRPFRSRKDARVFNCNPDGSPVAKEGLNKVVFTRSDPNAGVWDLHVFGSYKYARSKYKLRVDYLTAISDVQEISGDLSALNGSFSWKLKESSMSIMPDSEKSSYSLYGMLAQKESQVAKGEHVFVTNPLGIMRSYPENTKMVVVTTEKSPGNDIDLTVLECPVDAEKPDDNRCGAIAASGGPADDEMVRFRPNDRKKYVVRVDGYDVKDDGGFTSVETIYLPEELGQISITELNDGFIVNRSITDEQVSVSKFFTSDLFTSGKYKVTGDLTIRSTDDVVLSVTPVRISKQ
;
A
#
# COMPACT_ATOMS: atom_id res chain seq x y z
N MET A 1 -33.24 13.16 -3.14
CA MET A 1 -32.78 12.01 -2.33
C MET A 1 -31.44 11.56 -2.87
N ALA A 2 -30.35 11.91 -2.21
CA ALA A 2 -29.04 11.33 -2.50
C ALA A 2 -28.95 10.01 -1.74
N LEU A 3 -28.64 8.92 -2.43
CA LEU A 3 -28.39 7.64 -1.79
C LEU A 3 -26.99 7.69 -1.19
N GLU A 4 -26.87 7.60 0.13
CA GLU A 4 -25.58 7.33 0.77
C GLU A 4 -25.19 5.88 0.48
N GLY A 5 -23.98 5.68 -0.04
CA GLY A 5 -23.50 4.34 -0.31
C GLY A 5 -22.26 3.99 0.52
N LYS A 6 -21.98 2.69 0.59
CA LYS A 6 -20.85 2.13 1.35
C LYS A 6 -19.82 1.54 0.38
N ASN A 7 -18.57 2.00 0.51
CA ASN A 7 -17.39 1.42 -0.14
C ASN A 7 -17.11 0.01 0.38
N ASP A 8 -16.90 -0.96 -0.52
CA ASP A 8 -16.22 -2.23 -0.23
C ASP A 8 -14.85 -2.25 -0.94
N VAL A 9 -13.83 -2.70 -0.22
CA VAL A 9 -12.41 -2.65 -0.63
C VAL A 9 -11.92 -3.99 -1.19
N ARG A 10 -12.82 -4.99 -1.27
CA ARG A 10 -12.53 -6.34 -1.78
C ARG A 10 -13.70 -6.83 -2.64
N PRO A 11 -13.50 -7.86 -3.49
CA PRO A 11 -14.61 -8.55 -4.11
C PRO A 11 -15.59 -9.04 -3.04
N PHE A 12 -16.90 -8.89 -3.32
CA PHE A 12 -17.93 -9.34 -2.40
C PHE A 12 -17.78 -10.82 -2.09
N ARG A 13 -17.68 -11.16 -0.79
CA ARG A 13 -17.56 -12.56 -0.32
C ARG A 13 -18.76 -13.41 -0.74
N SER A 14 -19.93 -12.79 -0.93
CA SER A 14 -21.11 -13.45 -1.43
C SER A 14 -21.94 -12.53 -2.35
N ARG A 15 -22.75 -13.14 -3.23
CA ARG A 15 -23.74 -12.42 -4.03
C ARG A 15 -24.80 -11.68 -3.21
N LYS A 16 -24.90 -11.91 -1.89
CA LYS A 16 -25.84 -11.20 -1.02
C LYS A 16 -25.28 -9.83 -0.64
N ASP A 17 -23.96 -9.73 -0.50
CA ASP A 17 -23.25 -8.50 -0.09
C ASP A 17 -23.15 -7.49 -1.25
N ALA A 18 -23.16 -7.99 -2.49
CA ALA A 18 -23.19 -7.20 -3.72
C ALA A 18 -24.55 -6.59 -4.09
N ARG A 19 -25.59 -6.77 -3.25
CA ARG A 19 -26.97 -6.38 -3.61
C ARG A 19 -27.28 -4.97 -3.15
N VAL A 20 -27.76 -4.16 -4.09
CA VAL A 20 -28.45 -2.90 -3.81
C VAL A 20 -29.89 -3.23 -3.43
N PHE A 21 -30.31 -2.81 -2.24
CA PHE A 21 -31.71 -2.92 -1.82
C PHE A 21 -32.35 -1.55 -2.00
N ASN A 22 -33.20 -1.42 -3.02
CA ASN A 22 -33.96 -0.20 -3.32
C ASN A 22 -35.47 -0.43 -3.46
N CYS A 23 -35.91 -1.70 -3.41
CA CYS A 23 -37.32 -2.08 -3.47
C CYS A 23 -37.69 -3.06 -2.35
N ASN A 24 -38.94 -2.97 -1.90
CA ASN A 24 -39.61 -3.97 -1.06
C ASN A 24 -39.85 -5.28 -1.85
N PRO A 25 -40.19 -6.40 -1.18
CA PRO A 25 -40.50 -7.68 -1.83
C PRO A 25 -41.62 -7.63 -2.89
N ASP A 26 -42.47 -6.61 -2.85
CA ASP A 26 -43.56 -6.35 -3.80
C ASP A 26 -43.13 -5.49 -5.02
N GLY A 27 -41.87 -5.06 -5.07
CA GLY A 27 -41.31 -4.22 -6.13
C GLY A 27 -41.56 -2.71 -5.96
N SER A 28 -42.21 -2.27 -4.87
CA SER A 28 -42.34 -0.85 -4.55
C SER A 28 -41.01 -0.26 -4.07
N PRO A 29 -40.66 0.99 -4.43
CA PRO A 29 -39.47 1.66 -3.89
C PRO A 29 -39.53 1.72 -2.36
N VAL A 30 -38.41 1.46 -1.68
CA VAL A 30 -38.39 1.59 -0.22
C VAL A 30 -38.41 3.08 0.14
N ALA A 31 -39.56 3.56 0.64
CA ALA A 31 -39.77 4.97 0.97
C ALA A 31 -39.09 5.42 2.27
N LYS A 32 -38.62 4.48 3.11
CA LYS A 32 -38.00 4.78 4.41
C LYS A 32 -36.51 5.09 4.22
N GLU A 33 -36.10 6.31 4.57
CA GLU A 33 -34.70 6.71 4.66
C GLU A 33 -33.92 5.71 5.55
N GLY A 34 -32.75 5.28 5.09
CA GLY A 34 -31.87 4.31 5.76
C GLY A 34 -32.06 2.83 5.37
N LEU A 35 -33.14 2.47 4.65
CA LEU A 35 -33.31 1.10 4.11
C LEU A 35 -32.85 0.97 2.66
N ASN A 36 -32.75 2.08 1.92
CA ASN A 36 -32.13 2.10 0.60
C ASN A 36 -30.62 2.00 0.77
N LYS A 37 -30.00 0.94 0.22
CA LYS A 37 -28.55 0.73 0.33
C LYS A 37 -27.92 0.58 -1.04
N VAL A 38 -27.05 1.52 -1.41
CA VAL A 38 -26.16 1.37 -2.57
C VAL A 38 -24.83 0.82 -2.06
N VAL A 39 -24.37 -0.26 -2.70
CA VAL A 39 -23.08 -0.89 -2.41
C VAL A 39 -22.22 -0.81 -3.65
N PHE A 40 -21.01 -0.32 -3.51
CA PHE A 40 -20.04 -0.19 -4.59
C PHE A 40 -18.71 -0.80 -4.18
N THR A 41 -18.00 -1.37 -5.14
CA THR A 41 -16.63 -1.87 -4.95
C THR A 41 -15.69 -0.94 -5.70
N ARG A 42 -14.64 -0.48 -5.01
CA ARG A 42 -13.51 0.20 -5.66
C ARG A 42 -12.45 -0.85 -5.99
N SER A 43 -12.11 -0.97 -7.26
CA SER A 43 -10.99 -1.77 -7.73
C SER A 43 -9.92 -0.84 -8.32
N ASP A 44 -8.66 -1.24 -8.22
CA ASP A 44 -7.55 -0.63 -8.97
C ASP A 44 -7.14 -1.58 -10.09
N PRO A 45 -7.93 -1.63 -11.19
CA PRO A 45 -7.69 -2.55 -12.28
C PRO A 45 -6.36 -2.23 -12.99
N ASN A 46 -5.58 -3.26 -13.32
CA ASN A 46 -4.51 -3.13 -14.31
C ASN A 46 -5.04 -2.56 -15.64
N ALA A 47 -4.19 -1.89 -16.42
CA ALA A 47 -4.58 -1.45 -17.76
C ALA A 47 -5.00 -2.66 -18.61
N GLY A 48 -6.19 -2.60 -19.22
CA GLY A 48 -6.74 -3.73 -19.97
C GLY A 48 -8.21 -3.54 -20.34
N VAL A 49 -8.78 -4.56 -20.98
CA VAL A 49 -10.22 -4.64 -21.24
C VAL A 49 -10.87 -5.33 -20.05
N TRP A 50 -11.91 -4.69 -19.50
CA TRP A 50 -12.62 -5.18 -18.33
C TRP A 50 -14.05 -5.57 -18.70
N ASP A 51 -14.40 -6.82 -18.40
CA ASP A 51 -15.78 -7.29 -18.52
C ASP A 51 -16.51 -7.08 -17.19
N LEU A 52 -17.46 -6.15 -17.19
CA LEU A 52 -18.27 -5.85 -16.02
C LEU A 52 -19.64 -6.54 -16.14
N HIS A 53 -19.93 -7.46 -15.23
CA HIS A 53 -21.20 -8.18 -15.20
C HIS A 53 -22.11 -7.68 -14.10
N VAL A 54 -23.32 -7.23 -14.47
CA VAL A 54 -24.38 -6.89 -13.51
C VAL A 54 -25.33 -8.09 -13.41
N PHE A 55 -25.31 -8.78 -12.27
CA PHE A 55 -26.22 -9.88 -12.01
C PHE A 55 -27.44 -9.40 -11.23
N GLY A 56 -28.54 -9.14 -11.94
CA GLY A 56 -29.86 -8.96 -11.34
C GLY A 56 -30.55 -10.30 -11.15
N SER A 57 -30.94 -10.63 -9.92
CA SER A 57 -31.95 -11.66 -9.65
C SER A 57 -33.23 -10.91 -9.30
N TYR A 58 -34.33 -11.02 -10.06
CA TYR A 58 -35.71 -11.10 -9.54
C TYR A 58 -36.80 -11.16 -10.62
N LYS A 59 -37.98 -11.62 -10.17
CA LYS A 59 -39.13 -12.25 -10.83
C LYS A 59 -39.97 -11.36 -11.76
N TYR A 60 -39.71 -10.05 -11.85
CA TYR A 60 -40.58 -9.10 -12.55
C TYR A 60 -39.81 -8.22 -13.55
N ALA A 61 -40.17 -8.32 -14.83
CA ALA A 61 -39.51 -7.70 -15.99
C ALA A 61 -39.65 -6.16 -16.10
N ARG A 62 -39.97 -5.45 -15.01
CA ARG A 62 -40.22 -3.99 -15.01
C ARG A 62 -39.05 -3.14 -14.51
N SER A 63 -37.98 -3.74 -13.99
CA SER A 63 -36.83 -3.01 -13.47
C SER A 63 -35.93 -2.51 -14.60
N LYS A 64 -35.76 -1.18 -14.71
CA LYS A 64 -34.72 -0.56 -15.54
C LYS A 64 -33.44 -0.44 -14.70
N TYR A 65 -32.36 -1.05 -15.15
CA TYR A 65 -31.04 -0.90 -14.53
C TYR A 65 -30.24 0.15 -15.31
N LYS A 66 -29.48 0.98 -14.60
CA LYS A 66 -28.45 1.84 -15.17
C LYS A 66 -27.12 1.45 -14.54
N LEU A 67 -26.20 0.96 -15.36
CA LEU A 67 -24.81 0.84 -14.95
C LEU A 67 -24.15 2.21 -15.13
N ARG A 68 -23.51 2.71 -14.08
CA ARG A 68 -22.62 3.86 -14.14
C ARG A 68 -21.23 3.35 -13.78
N VAL A 69 -20.26 3.61 -14.66
CA VAL A 69 -18.85 3.36 -14.39
C VAL A 69 -18.25 4.72 -14.09
N ASP A 70 -17.86 4.92 -12.84
CA ASP A 70 -17.12 6.11 -12.47
C ASP A 70 -15.63 5.83 -12.70
N TYR A 71 -15.02 6.64 -13.56
CA TYR A 71 -13.59 6.60 -13.86
C TYR A 71 -12.98 7.99 -13.70
N LEU A 72 -11.68 8.00 -13.41
CA LEU A 72 -10.86 9.18 -13.29
C LEU A 72 -9.45 8.86 -13.82
N THR A 73 -8.90 9.74 -14.64
CA THR A 73 -7.51 9.71 -15.06
C THR A 73 -6.87 11.04 -14.70
N ALA A 74 -5.75 10.99 -13.98
CA ALA A 74 -4.97 12.15 -13.62
C ALA A 74 -3.51 11.92 -14.01
N ILE A 75 -2.79 13.01 -14.28
CA ILE A 75 -1.35 12.97 -14.54
C ILE A 75 -0.66 13.92 -13.58
N SER A 76 0.45 13.45 -13.03
CA SER A 76 1.45 14.23 -12.32
C SER A 76 2.71 14.29 -13.19
N ASP A 77 3.38 15.43 -13.24
CA ASP A 77 4.72 15.54 -13.82
C ASP A 77 5.79 14.83 -12.96
N VAL A 78 5.47 14.57 -11.69
CA VAL A 78 6.29 13.77 -10.76
C VAL A 78 5.61 12.44 -10.46
N GLN A 79 6.25 11.34 -10.84
CA GLN A 79 5.78 9.98 -10.54
C GLN A 79 6.20 9.51 -9.13
N GLU A 80 7.35 9.98 -8.64
CA GLU A 80 7.88 9.67 -7.30
C GLU A 80 8.62 10.91 -6.77
N ILE A 81 8.39 11.25 -5.50
CA ILE A 81 9.16 12.26 -4.79
C ILE A 81 10.39 11.56 -4.20
N SER A 82 11.50 11.62 -4.91
CA SER A 82 12.75 10.94 -4.52
C SER A 82 13.92 11.91 -4.40
N GLY A 83 14.81 11.66 -3.44
CA GLY A 83 16.04 12.43 -3.29
C GLY A 83 16.54 12.40 -1.86
N ASP A 84 17.22 13.46 -1.46
CA ASP A 84 17.61 13.71 -0.07
C ASP A 84 16.57 14.55 0.68
N LEU A 85 16.93 15.06 1.87
CA LEU A 85 16.06 15.91 2.68
C LEU A 85 15.51 17.14 1.94
N SER A 86 16.21 17.66 0.92
CA SER A 86 15.70 18.75 0.08
C SER A 86 14.48 18.36 -0.75
N ALA A 87 14.31 17.08 -1.08
CA ALA A 87 13.15 16.59 -1.85
C ALA A 87 11.84 16.62 -1.05
N LEU A 88 11.92 16.76 0.28
CA LEU A 88 10.77 16.90 1.18
C LEU A 88 9.96 18.16 0.92
N ASN A 89 10.60 19.18 0.33
CA ASN A 89 10.02 20.48 0.06
C ASN A 89 9.99 20.73 -1.45
N GLY A 90 8.86 21.20 -1.95
CA GLY A 90 8.76 21.60 -3.36
C GLY A 90 7.34 21.61 -3.89
N SER A 91 7.23 21.77 -5.21
CA SER A 91 5.96 21.80 -5.91
C SER A 91 6.01 20.97 -7.17
N PHE A 92 4.86 20.49 -7.62
CA PHE A 92 4.75 19.79 -8.89
C PHE A 92 3.36 20.02 -9.52
N SER A 93 3.26 19.80 -10.82
CA SER A 93 2.03 20.00 -11.57
C SER A 93 1.18 18.74 -11.57
N TRP A 94 -0.10 18.90 -11.22
CA TRP A 94 -1.09 17.84 -11.24
C TRP A 94 -2.28 18.24 -12.11
N LYS A 95 -2.70 17.35 -13.01
CA LYS A 95 -3.80 17.61 -13.93
C LYS A 95 -4.77 16.46 -13.97
N LEU A 96 -6.04 16.75 -13.73
CA LEU A 96 -7.14 15.86 -14.06
C LEU A 96 -7.32 15.83 -15.59
N LYS A 97 -7.16 14.65 -16.20
CA LYS A 97 -7.33 14.48 -17.65
C LYS A 97 -8.76 14.15 -18.02
N GLU A 98 -9.30 13.11 -17.41
CA GLU A 98 -10.66 12.68 -17.66
C GLU A 98 -11.32 12.29 -16.35
N SER A 99 -12.61 12.59 -16.23
CA SER A 99 -13.42 12.12 -15.12
C SER A 99 -14.87 12.03 -15.54
N SER A 100 -15.51 10.93 -15.15
CA SER A 100 -16.96 10.72 -15.23
C SER A 100 -17.78 11.57 -14.26
N MET A 101 -17.11 12.32 -13.38
CA MET A 101 -17.66 13.16 -12.32
C MET A 101 -16.91 14.49 -12.23
N SER A 102 -17.62 15.57 -11.88
CA SER A 102 -16.95 16.81 -11.50
C SER A 102 -16.22 16.57 -10.18
N ILE A 103 -14.90 16.55 -10.22
CA ILE A 103 -14.05 16.28 -9.07
C ILE A 103 -12.98 17.36 -9.01
N MET A 104 -12.86 17.98 -7.84
CA MET A 104 -11.82 18.97 -7.53
C MET A 104 -10.97 18.45 -6.38
N PRO A 105 -9.63 18.60 -6.45
CA PRO A 105 -8.75 18.25 -5.34
C PRO A 105 -8.99 19.18 -4.15
N ASP A 106 -8.85 18.64 -2.95
CA ASP A 106 -9.08 19.30 -1.68
C ASP A 106 -7.83 19.12 -0.81
N SER A 107 -7.15 20.22 -0.48
CA SER A 107 -5.94 20.19 0.32
C SER A 107 -6.18 19.72 1.76
N GLU A 108 -7.34 20.00 2.35
CA GLU A 108 -7.65 19.62 3.74
C GLU A 108 -7.91 18.11 3.87
N LYS A 109 -8.41 17.49 2.81
CA LYS A 109 -8.59 16.03 2.73
C LYS A 109 -7.38 15.28 2.18
N SER A 110 -6.50 15.99 1.48
CA SER A 110 -5.25 15.43 0.97
C SER A 110 -4.24 15.26 2.09
N SER A 111 -3.28 14.35 1.92
CA SER A 111 -2.25 14.09 2.93
C SER A 111 -0.87 14.01 2.31
N TYR A 112 0.13 14.47 3.06
CA TYR A 112 1.52 14.19 2.82
C TYR A 112 2.09 13.53 4.07
N SER A 113 2.51 12.27 3.95
CA SER A 113 2.78 11.41 5.10
C SER A 113 4.07 10.64 4.91
N LEU A 114 4.88 10.56 5.96
CA LEU A 114 5.99 9.63 6.07
C LEU A 114 5.60 8.55 7.08
N TYR A 115 5.71 7.28 6.70
CA TYR A 115 5.19 6.18 7.51
C TYR A 115 6.16 5.02 7.68
N GLY A 116 7.30 5.01 7.00
CA GLY A 116 8.20 3.87 7.12
C GLY A 116 9.65 4.12 6.72
N MET A 117 10.43 3.07 6.85
CA MET A 117 11.80 2.98 6.35
C MET A 117 11.96 1.74 5.49
N LEU A 118 12.55 1.90 4.31
CA LEU A 118 12.68 0.89 3.29
C LEU A 118 14.15 0.56 3.02
N ALA A 119 14.48 -0.72 3.02
CA ALA A 119 15.76 -1.24 2.57
C ALA A 119 15.53 -2.33 1.53
N GLN A 120 16.50 -2.48 0.63
CA GLN A 120 16.48 -3.50 -0.41
C GLN A 120 17.79 -4.28 -0.42
N LYS A 121 17.70 -5.56 -0.74
CA LYS A 121 18.86 -6.43 -0.88
C LYS A 121 18.64 -7.45 -1.98
N GLU A 122 19.57 -7.54 -2.90
CA GLU A 122 19.65 -8.64 -3.87
C GLU A 122 20.19 -9.89 -3.19
N SER A 123 19.56 -11.03 -3.48
CA SER A 123 19.87 -12.34 -2.91
C SER A 123 19.61 -13.43 -3.94
N GLN A 124 20.10 -14.63 -3.65
CA GLN A 124 19.93 -15.81 -4.49
C GLN A 124 19.57 -17.00 -3.61
N VAL A 125 18.70 -17.87 -4.10
CA VAL A 125 18.34 -19.14 -3.46
C VAL A 125 18.36 -20.25 -4.50
N ALA A 126 18.96 -21.39 -4.18
CA ALA A 126 18.96 -22.54 -5.09
C ALA A 126 17.72 -23.43 -4.88
N LYS A 127 17.41 -24.26 -5.88
CA LYS A 127 16.32 -25.23 -5.80
C LYS A 127 16.55 -26.25 -4.68
N GLY A 128 15.56 -26.42 -3.81
CA GLY A 128 15.60 -27.32 -2.65
C GLY A 128 16.42 -26.78 -1.46
N GLU A 129 16.94 -25.56 -1.57
CA GLU A 129 17.76 -24.91 -0.55
C GLU A 129 17.01 -23.73 0.08
N HIS A 130 17.57 -23.20 1.16
CA HIS A 130 17.08 -21.96 1.76
C HIS A 130 18.21 -20.98 2.01
N VAL A 131 17.86 -19.71 2.08
CA VAL A 131 18.79 -18.63 2.42
C VAL A 131 18.20 -17.75 3.51
N PHE A 132 19.03 -17.37 4.48
CA PHE A 132 18.69 -16.31 5.42
C PHE A 132 19.08 -14.96 4.82
N VAL A 133 18.08 -14.15 4.51
CA VAL A 133 18.29 -12.85 3.86
C VAL A 133 19.00 -11.92 4.84
N THR A 134 20.15 -11.38 4.43
CA THR A 134 20.85 -10.34 5.19
C THR A 134 20.29 -8.97 4.82
N ASN A 135 19.92 -8.14 5.78
CA ASN A 135 19.56 -6.73 5.52
C ASN A 135 20.58 -5.78 6.18
N PRO A 136 20.41 -4.45 6.12
CA PRO A 136 21.30 -3.52 6.83
C PRO A 136 21.37 -3.70 8.35
N LEU A 137 20.36 -4.30 8.98
CA LEU A 137 20.33 -4.71 10.39
C LEU A 137 21.06 -6.04 10.65
N GLY A 138 21.53 -6.72 9.61
CA GLY A 138 22.18 -8.03 9.67
C GLY A 138 21.22 -9.18 9.35
N ILE A 139 21.65 -10.40 9.67
CA ILE A 139 20.81 -11.60 9.51
C ILE A 139 19.81 -11.71 10.68
N MET A 140 20.30 -11.46 11.90
CA MET A 140 19.52 -11.44 13.14
C MET A 140 19.04 -10.01 13.41
N ARG A 141 17.79 -9.71 13.09
CA ARG A 141 17.25 -8.35 13.07
C ARG A 141 16.58 -8.01 14.39
N SER A 142 16.89 -6.83 14.92
CA SER A 142 16.13 -6.19 15.99
C SER A 142 15.49 -4.92 15.44
N TYR A 143 14.22 -4.68 15.75
CA TYR A 143 13.48 -3.50 15.29
C TYR A 143 13.31 -2.49 16.42
N PRO A 144 13.19 -1.18 16.11
CA PRO A 144 12.88 -0.16 17.10
C PRO A 144 11.58 -0.43 17.87
N GLU A 145 11.52 -0.06 19.16
CA GLU A 145 10.40 -0.31 20.08
C GLU A 145 9.04 0.24 19.57
N ASN A 146 9.05 1.29 18.75
CA ASN A 146 7.87 1.92 18.17
C ASN A 146 7.45 1.34 16.81
N THR A 147 8.03 0.22 16.37
CA THR A 147 7.69 -0.39 15.08
C THR A 147 6.27 -0.94 15.08
N LYS A 148 5.40 -0.40 14.22
CA LYS A 148 3.99 -0.82 14.10
C LYS A 148 3.84 -2.13 13.35
N MET A 149 4.64 -2.31 12.30
CA MET A 149 4.59 -3.45 11.39
C MET A 149 5.90 -3.52 10.60
N VAL A 150 6.33 -4.72 10.26
CA VAL A 150 7.36 -4.95 9.25
C VAL A 150 6.73 -5.73 8.12
N VAL A 151 6.98 -5.29 6.90
CA VAL A 151 6.58 -5.97 5.68
C VAL A 151 7.85 -6.37 4.94
N VAL A 152 7.93 -7.63 4.56
CA VAL A 152 9.01 -8.13 3.72
C VAL A 152 8.39 -8.69 2.46
N THR A 153 8.89 -8.25 1.31
CA THR A 153 8.53 -8.80 0.00
C THR A 153 9.75 -9.39 -0.68
N THR A 154 9.52 -10.37 -1.55
CA THR A 154 10.44 -10.71 -2.63
C THR A 154 9.89 -10.09 -3.91
N GLU A 155 10.80 -9.53 -4.71
CA GLU A 155 10.50 -8.92 -6.00
C GLU A 155 11.52 -9.38 -7.03
N LYS A 156 11.22 -9.21 -8.32
CA LYS A 156 12.15 -9.47 -9.44
C LYS A 156 12.66 -10.91 -9.46
N SER A 157 11.79 -11.87 -9.17
CA SER A 157 12.09 -13.30 -9.21
C SER A 157 11.27 -14.03 -10.30
N PRO A 158 11.31 -13.55 -11.57
CA PRO A 158 10.37 -14.01 -12.59
C PRO A 158 10.50 -15.51 -12.87
N GLY A 159 9.39 -16.24 -12.76
CA GLY A 159 9.29 -17.66 -13.03
C GLY A 159 9.89 -18.59 -11.97
N ASN A 160 10.26 -18.07 -10.80
CA ASN A 160 10.77 -18.81 -9.66
C ASN A 160 9.67 -18.98 -8.61
N ASP A 161 9.47 -20.21 -8.15
CA ASP A 161 8.65 -20.52 -6.99
C ASP A 161 9.55 -20.49 -5.73
N ILE A 162 9.40 -19.43 -4.94
CA ILE A 162 10.11 -19.22 -3.68
C ILE A 162 9.10 -18.97 -2.57
N ASP A 163 9.35 -19.53 -1.39
CA ASP A 163 8.54 -19.30 -0.20
C ASP A 163 9.26 -18.34 0.74
N LEU A 164 8.52 -17.44 1.38
CA LEU A 164 9.05 -16.44 2.31
C LEU A 164 8.56 -16.73 3.72
N THR A 165 9.47 -16.95 4.67
CA THR A 165 9.15 -17.20 6.08
C THR A 165 9.88 -16.23 7.01
N VAL A 166 9.18 -15.71 8.02
CA VAL A 166 9.77 -14.96 9.14
C VAL A 166 9.83 -15.85 10.36
N LEU A 167 11.03 -16.00 10.90
CA LEU A 167 11.31 -16.72 12.13
C LEU A 167 11.52 -15.72 13.27
N GLU A 168 10.89 -15.96 14.42
CA GLU A 168 11.11 -15.23 15.66
C GLU A 168 12.03 -16.04 16.57
N CYS A 169 13.11 -15.41 17.01
CA CYS A 169 14.15 -15.99 17.84
C CYS A 169 14.19 -15.33 19.23
N PRO A 170 14.71 -16.03 20.26
CA PRO A 170 15.08 -15.44 21.54
C PRO A 170 16.04 -14.25 21.38
N VAL A 171 15.96 -13.27 22.29
CA VAL A 171 16.78 -12.05 22.23
C VAL A 171 18.29 -12.33 22.34
N ASP A 172 18.66 -13.41 23.02
CA ASP A 172 20.03 -13.88 23.21
C ASP A 172 20.54 -14.73 22.04
N ALA A 173 19.74 -14.95 20.99
CA ALA A 173 20.20 -15.67 19.81
C ALA A 173 21.25 -14.83 19.05
N GLU A 174 22.42 -15.45 18.82
CA GLU A 174 23.54 -14.85 18.07
C GLU A 174 23.54 -15.24 16.58
N LYS A 175 22.94 -16.38 16.24
CA LYS A 175 22.85 -16.92 14.88
C LYS A 175 21.46 -17.50 14.61
N PRO A 176 21.04 -17.58 13.33
CA PRO A 176 19.85 -18.34 12.95
C PRO A 176 20.01 -19.80 13.38
N ASP A 177 19.00 -20.32 14.07
CA ASP A 177 18.93 -21.71 14.49
C ASP A 177 17.46 -22.13 14.45
N ASP A 178 17.12 -22.98 13.49
CA ASP A 178 15.75 -23.46 13.28
C ASP A 178 15.17 -24.20 14.49
N ASN A 179 16.02 -24.69 15.41
CA ASN A 179 15.55 -25.33 16.64
C ASN A 179 15.20 -24.32 17.74
N ARG A 180 15.72 -23.09 17.66
CA ARG A 180 15.49 -22.02 18.65
C ARG A 180 14.52 -20.95 18.13
N CYS A 181 14.36 -20.82 16.81
CA CYS A 181 13.51 -19.83 16.18
C CYS A 181 12.21 -20.47 15.68
N GLY A 182 11.07 -19.86 15.97
CA GLY A 182 9.75 -20.33 15.52
C GLY A 182 9.21 -19.49 14.37
N ALA A 183 8.60 -20.10 13.36
CA ALA A 183 7.92 -19.36 12.30
C ALA A 183 6.71 -18.57 12.86
N ILE A 184 6.64 -17.29 12.51
CA ILE A 184 5.55 -16.38 12.95
C ILE A 184 4.73 -15.81 11.79
N ALA A 185 5.29 -15.81 10.59
CA ALA A 185 4.61 -15.42 9.36
C ALA A 185 5.25 -16.18 8.19
N ALA A 186 4.43 -16.61 7.24
CA ALA A 186 4.90 -17.24 6.02
C ALA A 186 3.97 -16.85 4.87
N SER A 187 4.56 -16.78 3.68
CA SER A 187 3.87 -16.63 2.40
C SER A 187 4.45 -17.70 1.49
N GLY A 188 3.57 -18.43 0.83
CA GLY A 188 3.97 -19.48 -0.08
C GLY A 188 2.86 -19.80 -1.08
N GLY A 189 3.28 -20.24 -2.25
CA GLY A 189 2.43 -20.45 -3.42
C GLY A 189 3.25 -20.32 -4.70
N PRO A 190 2.64 -20.58 -5.87
CA PRO A 190 3.36 -20.56 -7.14
C PRO A 190 3.64 -19.13 -7.65
N ALA A 191 3.88 -18.17 -6.75
CA ALA A 191 4.02 -16.76 -7.07
C ALA A 191 5.50 -16.35 -7.06
N ASP A 192 5.87 -15.53 -8.05
CA ASP A 192 7.23 -14.97 -8.15
C ASP A 192 7.52 -13.97 -7.02
N ASP A 193 6.48 -13.23 -6.58
CA ASP A 193 6.56 -12.19 -5.57
C ASP A 193 5.79 -12.62 -4.31
N GLU A 194 6.52 -12.88 -3.23
CA GLU A 194 5.97 -13.26 -1.94
C GLU A 194 5.90 -12.06 -0.99
N MET A 195 4.95 -12.06 -0.05
CA MET A 195 4.82 -10.98 0.92
C MET A 195 4.40 -11.51 2.30
N VAL A 196 5.21 -11.18 3.31
CA VAL A 196 4.89 -11.44 4.71
C VAL A 196 4.78 -10.14 5.49
N ARG A 197 3.88 -10.11 6.47
CA ARG A 197 3.69 -8.96 7.37
C ARG A 197 3.64 -9.45 8.80
N PHE A 198 4.36 -8.79 9.69
CA PHE A 198 4.36 -9.12 11.12
C PHE A 198 4.52 -7.87 11.99
N ARG A 199 4.19 -7.99 13.28
CA ARG A 199 4.44 -6.95 14.27
C ARG A 199 5.60 -7.39 15.15
N PRO A 200 6.76 -6.72 15.12
CA PRO A 200 7.89 -7.14 15.93
C PRO A 200 7.65 -6.81 17.41
N ASN A 201 8.27 -7.62 18.25
CA ASN A 201 8.39 -7.43 19.69
C ASN A 201 9.83 -6.99 19.99
N ASP A 202 9.97 -5.96 20.83
CA ASP A 202 11.24 -5.37 21.23
C ASP A 202 12.17 -6.32 21.99
N ARG A 203 11.64 -7.42 22.54
CA ARG A 203 12.36 -8.47 23.27
C ARG A 203 12.65 -9.71 22.45
N LYS A 204 12.62 -9.59 21.12
CA LYS A 204 12.83 -10.69 20.18
C LYS A 204 13.77 -10.27 19.07
N LYS A 205 14.34 -11.28 18.41
CA LYS A 205 15.07 -11.10 17.16
C LYS A 205 14.35 -11.82 16.04
N TYR A 206 14.57 -11.38 14.82
CA TYR A 206 13.86 -11.87 13.66
C TYR A 206 14.83 -12.27 12.56
N VAL A 207 14.51 -13.37 11.87
CA VAL A 207 15.23 -13.83 10.69
C VAL A 207 14.24 -13.99 9.56
N VAL A 208 14.64 -13.57 8.36
CA VAL A 208 13.88 -13.83 7.14
C VAL A 208 14.56 -14.97 6.40
N ARG A 209 13.81 -16.04 6.18
CA ARG A 209 14.22 -17.21 5.40
C ARG A 209 13.45 -17.20 4.08
N VAL A 210 14.17 -17.44 2.99
CA VAL A 210 13.57 -17.70 1.67
C VAL A 210 13.93 -19.12 1.28
N ASP A 211 12.93 -19.94 0.99
CA ASP A 211 13.06 -21.34 0.59
C ASP A 211 12.81 -21.45 -0.92
N GLY A 212 13.71 -22.08 -1.68
CA GLY A 212 13.57 -22.23 -3.14
C GLY A 212 12.92 -23.55 -3.52
N TYR A 213 11.71 -23.53 -4.11
CA TYR A 213 10.98 -24.74 -4.51
C TYR A 213 11.17 -25.10 -5.97
N ASP A 214 10.79 -24.20 -6.88
CA ASP A 214 11.02 -24.36 -8.32
C ASP A 214 11.77 -23.15 -8.87
N VAL A 215 13.09 -23.21 -8.74
CA VAL A 215 14.00 -22.13 -9.08
C VAL A 215 14.63 -22.35 -10.45
N LYS A 216 14.65 -21.31 -11.27
CA LYS A 216 15.29 -21.19 -12.59
C LYS A 216 16.38 -20.10 -12.55
N ASP A 217 17.24 -20.08 -13.56
CA ASP A 217 18.19 -18.98 -13.84
C ASP A 217 18.88 -18.39 -12.59
N ASP A 218 19.58 -19.24 -11.83
CA ASP A 218 20.36 -18.93 -10.62
C ASP A 218 19.55 -18.41 -9.40
N GLY A 219 18.23 -18.31 -9.50
CA GLY A 219 17.34 -18.00 -8.37
C GLY A 219 17.52 -16.64 -7.75
N GLY A 220 17.86 -15.65 -8.57
CA GLY A 220 17.98 -14.26 -8.13
C GLY A 220 16.64 -13.65 -7.74
N PHE A 221 16.63 -12.91 -6.64
CA PHE A 221 15.49 -12.10 -6.19
C PHE A 221 15.96 -10.85 -5.45
N THR A 222 15.09 -9.85 -5.35
CA THR A 222 15.27 -8.67 -4.50
C THR A 222 14.38 -8.80 -3.27
N SER A 223 14.96 -8.87 -2.09
CA SER A 223 14.20 -8.72 -0.85
C SER A 223 14.02 -7.23 -0.54
N VAL A 224 12.78 -6.81 -0.34
CA VAL A 224 12.44 -5.46 0.11
C VAL A 224 11.87 -5.55 1.50
N GLU A 225 12.44 -4.81 2.44
CA GLU A 225 11.92 -4.70 3.80
C GLU A 225 11.43 -3.27 4.05
N THR A 226 10.19 -3.15 4.50
CA THR A 226 9.59 -1.89 4.94
C THR A 226 9.23 -1.98 6.42
N ILE A 227 9.87 -1.14 7.23
CA ILE A 227 9.61 -0.97 8.66
C ILE A 227 8.62 0.19 8.81
N TYR A 228 7.37 -0.11 9.16
CA TYR A 228 6.34 0.89 9.39
C TYR A 228 6.43 1.46 10.81
N LEU A 229 6.50 2.78 10.91
CA LEU A 229 6.57 3.54 12.16
C LEU A 229 5.30 4.39 12.33
N PRO A 230 5.11 5.07 13.48
CA PRO A 230 4.10 6.11 13.59
C PRO A 230 4.28 7.16 12.49
N GLU A 231 3.16 7.50 11.87
CA GLU A 231 3.11 8.42 10.73
C GLU A 231 3.48 9.84 11.18
N GLU A 232 4.28 10.52 10.35
CA GLU A 232 4.60 11.93 10.49
C GLU A 232 4.02 12.69 9.30
N LEU A 233 3.22 13.71 9.60
CA LEU A 233 2.50 14.48 8.59
C LEU A 233 3.29 15.71 8.17
N GLY A 234 3.44 15.87 6.86
CA GLY A 234 3.84 17.11 6.22
C GLY A 234 2.65 18.02 5.95
N GLN A 235 2.95 19.18 5.36
CA GLN A 235 1.96 20.12 4.89
C GLN A 235 1.75 19.92 3.39
N ILE A 236 0.50 20.11 2.95
CA ILE A 236 0.11 20.11 1.54
C ILE A 236 -0.78 21.31 1.27
N SER A 237 -0.55 22.00 0.16
CA SER A 237 -1.47 22.99 -0.37
C SER A 237 -1.64 22.79 -1.87
N ILE A 238 -2.85 23.01 -2.36
CA ILE A 238 -3.20 22.78 -3.76
C ILE A 238 -3.76 24.09 -4.30
N THR A 239 -3.11 24.63 -5.33
CA THR A 239 -3.50 25.88 -5.97
C THR A 239 -4.04 25.58 -7.37
N GLU A 240 -5.26 26.03 -7.65
CA GLU A 240 -5.86 25.92 -8.99
C GLU A 240 -5.17 26.86 -10.00
N LEU A 241 -4.91 26.34 -11.19
CA LEU A 241 -4.45 27.08 -12.37
C LEU A 241 -5.45 26.87 -13.51
N ASN A 242 -5.35 27.70 -14.56
CA ASN A 242 -6.24 27.65 -15.73
C ASN A 242 -6.36 26.25 -16.38
N ASP A 243 -5.32 25.42 -16.28
CA ASP A 243 -5.22 24.12 -16.96
C ASP A 243 -4.82 22.95 -16.05
N GLY A 244 -4.95 23.10 -14.73
CA GLY A 244 -4.56 22.08 -13.75
C GLY A 244 -4.37 22.64 -12.35
N PHE A 245 -3.50 22.00 -11.57
CA PHE A 245 -3.24 22.35 -10.18
C PHE A 245 -1.74 22.31 -9.89
N ILE A 246 -1.28 23.19 -9.01
CA ILE A 246 0.05 23.07 -8.40
C ILE A 246 -0.11 22.49 -7.01
N VAL A 247 0.60 21.40 -6.77
CA VAL A 247 0.64 20.74 -5.47
C VAL A 247 1.93 21.14 -4.79
N ASN A 248 1.84 21.93 -3.72
CA ASN A 248 2.97 22.29 -2.88
C ASN A 248 3.01 21.33 -1.68
N ARG A 249 4.21 20.92 -1.32
CA ARG A 249 4.46 20.03 -0.17
C ARG A 249 5.61 20.56 0.65
N SER A 250 5.54 20.37 1.96
CA SER A 250 6.65 20.70 2.84
C SER A 250 6.70 19.84 4.11
N ILE A 251 7.92 19.65 4.60
CA ILE A 251 8.23 19.23 5.97
C ILE A 251 9.29 20.21 6.47
N THR A 252 9.01 20.88 7.59
CA THR A 252 9.88 21.96 8.09
C THR A 252 11.16 21.40 8.68
N ASP A 253 12.22 22.20 8.73
CA ASP A 253 13.49 21.82 9.37
C ASP A 253 13.30 21.44 10.84
N GLU A 254 12.37 22.11 11.54
CA GLU A 254 12.00 21.77 12.91
C GLU A 254 11.42 20.35 12.99
N GLN A 255 10.47 20.01 12.11
CA GLN A 255 9.92 18.66 12.02
C GLN A 255 11.01 17.63 11.70
N VAL A 256 11.93 17.95 10.78
CA VAL A 256 13.05 17.07 10.43
C VAL A 256 13.94 16.81 11.65
N SER A 257 14.24 17.85 12.43
CA SER A 257 15.16 17.78 13.58
C SER A 257 14.65 16.91 14.73
N VAL A 258 13.33 16.75 14.86
CA VAL A 258 12.68 15.93 15.90
C VAL A 258 12.06 14.64 15.35
N SER A 259 12.15 14.42 14.03
CA SER A 259 11.55 13.27 13.35
C SER A 259 12.18 11.96 13.81
N LYS A 260 11.34 10.97 14.06
CA LYS A 260 11.77 9.60 14.38
C LYS A 260 12.36 8.89 13.17
N PHE A 261 12.09 9.38 11.96
CA PHE A 261 12.68 8.85 10.75
C PHE A 261 14.10 9.38 10.58
N PHE A 262 14.27 10.70 10.61
CA PHE A 262 15.54 11.33 10.25
C PHE A 262 16.59 11.30 11.37
N THR A 263 16.17 11.15 12.63
CA THR A 263 17.07 10.97 13.78
C THR A 263 17.43 9.50 14.04
N SER A 264 16.77 8.55 13.37
CA SER A 264 17.02 7.12 13.59
C SER A 264 18.34 6.66 12.99
N ASP A 265 19.05 5.79 13.72
CA ASP A 265 20.27 5.10 13.25
C ASP A 265 20.04 4.35 11.92
N LEU A 266 18.82 3.90 11.67
CA LEU A 266 18.46 3.25 10.41
C LEU A 266 18.65 4.20 9.22
N PHE A 267 18.17 5.44 9.32
CA PHE A 267 18.34 6.45 8.29
C PHE A 267 19.77 7.03 8.27
N THR A 268 20.32 7.36 9.44
CA THR A 268 21.66 7.96 9.53
C THR A 268 22.78 6.98 9.14
N SER A 269 22.52 5.68 9.08
CA SER A 269 23.43 4.71 8.46
C SER A 269 23.57 4.86 6.94
N GLY A 270 22.63 5.55 6.29
CA GLY A 270 22.53 5.67 4.82
C GLY A 270 22.01 4.41 4.12
N LYS A 271 21.64 3.37 4.86
CA LYS A 271 21.20 2.07 4.29
C LYS A 271 19.68 1.91 4.20
N TYR A 272 18.91 2.75 4.90
CA TYR A 272 17.46 2.83 4.77
C TYR A 272 17.06 4.14 4.12
N LYS A 273 15.99 4.09 3.33
CA LYS A 273 15.29 5.25 2.80
C LYS A 273 14.02 5.47 3.60
N VAL A 274 13.71 6.70 3.99
CA VAL A 274 12.40 7.03 4.55
C VAL A 274 11.37 6.93 3.44
N THR A 275 10.25 6.28 3.71
CA THR A 275 9.16 6.09 2.75
C THR A 275 7.85 6.67 3.27
N GLY A 276 7.04 7.13 2.34
CA GLY A 276 5.81 7.84 2.58
C GLY A 276 4.98 7.95 1.30
N ASP A 277 3.85 8.62 1.40
CA ASP A 277 2.98 8.92 0.28
C ASP A 277 2.44 10.35 0.38
N LEU A 278 2.30 11.00 -0.79
CA LEU A 278 1.45 12.17 -0.97
C LEU A 278 0.16 11.72 -1.68
N THR A 279 -0.94 11.78 -0.95
CA THR A 279 -2.26 11.38 -1.45
C THR A 279 -3.10 12.62 -1.72
N ILE A 280 -3.52 12.80 -2.97
CA ILE A 280 -4.45 13.86 -3.36
C ILE A 280 -5.87 13.30 -3.30
N ARG A 281 -6.76 14.01 -2.60
CA ARG A 281 -8.16 13.63 -2.45
C ARG A 281 -9.10 14.71 -2.94
N SER A 282 -10.32 14.34 -3.30
CA SER A 282 -11.39 15.29 -3.60
C SER A 282 -12.08 15.81 -2.36
N THR A 283 -12.93 16.83 -2.53
CA THR A 283 -13.91 17.28 -1.52
C THR A 283 -14.84 16.16 -1.04
N ASP A 284 -15.08 15.13 -1.85
CA ASP A 284 -15.86 13.93 -1.45
C ASP A 284 -14.99 12.79 -0.88
N ASP A 285 -13.73 13.05 -0.52
CA ASP A 285 -12.77 12.07 0.01
C ASP A 285 -12.39 10.93 -0.96
N VAL A 286 -12.55 11.16 -2.27
CA VAL A 286 -12.09 10.24 -3.32
C VAL A 286 -10.59 10.44 -3.53
N VAL A 287 -9.79 9.38 -3.35
CA VAL A 287 -8.36 9.39 -3.74
C VAL A 287 -8.24 9.59 -5.26
N LEU A 288 -7.56 10.66 -5.67
CA LEU A 288 -7.36 11.07 -7.06
C LEU A 288 -5.99 10.65 -7.58
N SER A 289 -4.98 10.70 -6.72
CA SER A 289 -3.65 10.18 -7.02
C SER A 289 -2.89 9.88 -5.73
N VAL A 290 -1.92 8.98 -5.84
CA VAL A 290 -0.93 8.69 -4.80
C VAL A 290 0.43 8.83 -5.45
N THR A 291 1.27 9.70 -4.90
CA THR A 291 2.65 9.90 -5.32
C THR A 291 3.57 9.37 -4.23
N PRO A 292 4.31 8.26 -4.47
CA PRO A 292 5.24 7.71 -3.49
C PRO A 292 6.36 8.68 -3.13
N VAL A 293 6.83 8.59 -1.90
CA VAL A 293 7.90 9.43 -1.34
C VAL A 293 9.03 8.51 -0.87
N ARG A 294 10.27 8.79 -1.29
CA ARG A 294 11.47 8.02 -0.96
C ARG A 294 12.67 8.93 -0.70
N ILE A 295 13.03 9.11 0.57
CA ILE A 295 14.08 10.03 1.00
C ILE A 295 15.31 9.26 1.48
N SER A 296 16.47 9.63 0.96
CA SER A 296 17.78 9.03 1.29
C SER A 296 18.64 10.03 2.08
N LYS A 297 19.68 9.55 2.76
CA LYS A 297 20.56 10.40 3.59
C LYS A 297 21.45 11.38 2.81
N GLN A 298 21.79 11.06 1.55
CA GLN A 298 23.00 11.47 0.82
C GLN A 298 24.24 10.67 1.22
#